data_AF-A0AAE4NSV4-F1
#
_entry.id   AF-A0AAE4NSV4-F1
#
_cell.length_a   1.000
_cell.length_b   1.000
_cell.length_c   1.000
_cell.angle_alpha   90.00
_cell.angle_beta   90.00
_cell.angle_gamma   90.00
#
_symmetry.space_group_name_H-M   'P 1'
#
loop_
_entity.id
_entity.type
_entity.pdbx_description
1 polymer ?
#
loop_
_entity_poly.entity_id
_entity_poly.type
_entity_poly.pdbx_seq_one_letter_code
_entity_poly.pdbx_strand_id
1 'polypeptide(L)'
;MTNLYDETVTILESHDKTIADIEYIGSSETKINTNKALELMKKTNYDSGYGGQEIAENLMIKGSGFIMTRGEYDGSEWWDYMQTDPSLPQVERDVKSFKTNRGWDSLEGINGLE
;
A
#
# COMPACT_ATOMS: atom_id res chain seq x y z
N MET A 1 16.46 -5.32 9.01
CA MET A 1 16.60 -6.39 8.00
C MET A 1 15.26 -7.05 7.81
N THR A 2 14.66 -6.80 6.65
CA THR A 2 13.30 -7.18 6.27
C THR A 2 13.37 -8.01 5.00
N ASN A 3 12.55 -9.05 4.88
CA ASN A 3 12.40 -9.80 3.63
C ASN A 3 11.18 -9.29 2.87
N LEU A 4 11.35 -8.96 1.59
CA LEU A 4 10.29 -8.34 0.80
C LEU A 4 9.06 -9.25 0.64
N TYR A 5 9.25 -10.57 0.54
CA TYR A 5 8.12 -11.51 0.45
C TYR A 5 7.38 -11.62 1.78
N ASP A 6 8.10 -11.78 2.89
CA ASP A 6 7.48 -11.92 4.21
C ASP A 6 6.76 -10.63 4.63
N GLU A 7 7.31 -9.46 4.30
CA GLU A 7 6.65 -8.17 4.46
C GLU A 7 5.35 -8.10 3.62
N THR A 8 5.40 -8.47 2.34
CA THR A 8 4.21 -8.53 1.48
C THR A 8 3.14 -9.45 2.06
N VAL A 9 3.50 -10.65 2.52
CA VAL A 9 2.55 -11.59 3.15
C VAL A 9 1.93 -10.96 4.40
N THR A 10 2.74 -10.35 5.26
CA THR A 10 2.26 -9.70 6.50
C THR A 10 1.23 -8.60 6.20
N ILE A 11 1.47 -7.78 5.19
CA ILE A 11 0.54 -6.70 4.79
C ILE A 11 -0.75 -7.27 4.18
N LEU A 12 -0.65 -8.32 3.35
CA LEU A 12 -1.85 -8.99 2.84
C LEU A 12 -2.70 -9.58 3.97
N GLU A 13 -2.06 -10.26 4.93
CA GLU A 13 -2.74 -10.88 6.07
C GLU A 13 -3.42 -9.84 6.97
N SER A 14 -2.84 -8.65 7.15
CA SER A 14 -3.47 -7.57 7.92
C SER A 14 -4.73 -6.99 7.26
N HIS A 15 -5.01 -7.35 6.00
CA HIS A 15 -6.17 -6.94 5.23
C HIS A 15 -7.04 -8.12 4.77
N ASP A 16 -6.93 -9.27 5.43
CA ASP A 16 -7.67 -10.50 5.09
C ASP A 16 -7.45 -10.97 3.64
N LYS A 17 -6.25 -10.71 3.10
CA LYS A 17 -5.80 -11.12 1.75
C LYS A 17 -4.67 -12.14 1.83
N THR A 18 -4.44 -12.81 0.72
CA THR A 18 -3.38 -13.81 0.55
C THR A 18 -2.64 -13.61 -0.78
N ILE A 19 -1.51 -14.30 -0.95
CA ILE A 19 -0.78 -14.33 -2.22
C ILE A 19 -1.66 -14.84 -3.38
N ALA A 20 -2.66 -15.68 -3.10
CA ALA A 20 -3.59 -16.18 -4.12
C ALA A 20 -4.50 -15.08 -4.68
N ASP A 21 -4.68 -13.99 -3.95
CA ASP A 21 -5.47 -12.84 -4.39
C ASP A 21 -4.68 -11.90 -5.32
N ILE A 22 -3.37 -12.14 -5.53
CA ILE A 22 -2.53 -11.34 -6.42
C ILE A 22 -2.83 -11.67 -7.89
N GLU A 23 -3.23 -10.65 -8.65
CA GLU A 23 -3.47 -10.74 -10.10
C GLU A 23 -2.23 -10.33 -10.92
N TYR A 24 -1.40 -9.48 -10.32
CA TYR A 24 -0.38 -8.72 -11.03
C TYR A 24 0.73 -8.23 -10.08
N ILE A 25 1.98 -8.37 -10.51
CA ILE A 25 3.15 -7.70 -9.92
C ILE A 25 3.89 -6.98 -11.04
N GLY A 26 4.30 -5.73 -10.80
CA GLY A 26 4.93 -4.90 -11.80
C GLY A 26 5.01 -3.44 -11.40
N SER A 27 4.70 -2.55 -12.34
CA SER A 27 4.56 -1.10 -12.11
C SER A 27 3.29 -0.57 -12.79
N SER A 28 3.13 0.75 -12.95
CA SER A 28 2.08 1.32 -13.81
C SER A 28 2.30 1.03 -15.31
N GLU A 29 3.53 0.66 -15.70
CA GLU A 29 3.94 0.55 -17.10
C GLU A 29 4.29 -0.88 -17.51
N THR A 30 4.71 -1.73 -16.57
CA THR A 30 5.29 -3.05 -16.91
C THR A 30 4.73 -4.17 -16.05
N LYS A 31 4.15 -5.20 -16.69
CA LYS A 31 3.81 -6.47 -16.05
C LYS A 31 5.03 -7.39 -15.97
N ILE A 32 5.31 -7.90 -14.78
CA ILE A 32 6.31 -8.95 -14.57
C ILE A 32 5.57 -10.29 -14.40
N ASN A 33 6.26 -11.39 -14.70
CA ASN A 33 5.72 -12.72 -14.38
C ASN A 33 5.58 -12.86 -12.86
N THR A 34 4.33 -12.91 -12.37
CA THR A 34 3.99 -12.96 -10.94
C THR A 34 4.73 -14.06 -10.19
N ASN A 35 4.73 -15.29 -10.69
CA ASN A 35 5.39 -16.41 -10.01
C ASN A 35 6.91 -16.20 -9.90
N LYS A 36 7.55 -15.71 -10.96
CA LYS A 36 8.98 -15.38 -10.92
C LYS A 36 9.27 -14.22 -9.97
N ALA A 37 8.40 -13.20 -9.94
CA ALA A 37 8.55 -12.08 -9.02
C ALA A 37 8.47 -12.55 -7.56
N LEU A 38 7.49 -13.39 -7.20
CA LEU A 38 7.37 -13.96 -5.86
C LEU A 38 8.60 -14.78 -5.45
N GLU A 39 9.14 -15.59 -6.36
CA GLU A 39 10.37 -16.35 -6.10
C GLU A 39 11.61 -15.48 -5.91
N LEU A 40 11.66 -14.31 -6.56
CA LEU A 40 12.72 -13.32 -6.36
C LEU A 40 12.53 -12.59 -5.03
N MET A 41 11.30 -12.16 -4.70
CA MET A 41 10.99 -11.48 -3.44
C MET A 41 11.40 -12.32 -2.23
N LYS A 42 11.21 -13.64 -2.26
CA LYS A 42 11.66 -14.55 -1.18
C LYS A 42 13.17 -14.48 -0.92
N LYS A 43 13.95 -14.06 -1.90
CA LYS A 43 15.42 -13.95 -1.84
C LYS A 43 15.88 -12.50 -1.63
N THR A 44 14.96 -11.55 -1.56
CA THR A 44 15.25 -10.13 -1.43
C THR A 44 15.14 -9.72 0.03
N ASN A 45 16.29 -9.54 0.68
CA ASN A 45 16.39 -8.92 1.99
C ASN A 45 16.92 -7.50 1.82
N TYR A 46 16.42 -6.56 2.60
CA TYR A 46 16.81 -5.14 2.57
C TYR A 46 16.71 -4.51 3.97
N ASP A 47 17.30 -3.35 4.19
CA ASP A 47 17.04 -2.56 5.38
C ASP A 47 15.87 -1.61 5.15
N SER A 48 14.75 -1.84 5.84
CA SER A 48 13.55 -1.01 5.73
C SER A 48 13.56 0.22 6.67
N GLY A 49 14.68 0.44 7.39
CA GLY A 49 14.86 1.55 8.33
C GLY A 49 15.61 2.74 7.72
N TYR A 50 16.21 3.59 8.56
CA TYR A 50 16.92 4.80 8.10
C TYR A 50 18.12 4.48 7.21
N GLY A 51 18.21 5.13 6.06
CA GLY A 51 19.23 4.84 5.06
C GLY A 51 18.90 5.41 3.69
N GLY A 52 19.29 4.67 2.65
CA GLY A 52 18.89 4.96 1.27
C GLY A 52 17.95 3.87 0.77
N GLN A 53 17.06 4.24 -0.14
CA GLN A 53 16.14 3.31 -0.79
C GLN A 53 16.85 2.11 -1.42
N GLU A 54 16.38 0.91 -1.10
CA GLU A 54 16.87 -0.36 -1.64
C GLU A 54 15.85 -1.04 -2.57
N ILE A 55 14.54 -0.81 -2.39
CA ILE A 55 13.48 -1.40 -3.21
C ILE A 55 12.93 -0.40 -4.21
N ALA A 56 12.71 -0.84 -5.45
CA ALA A 56 12.22 0.03 -6.52
C ALA A 56 10.90 0.71 -6.15
N GLU A 57 10.88 2.04 -6.14
CA GLU A 57 9.73 2.89 -5.75
C GLU A 57 8.46 2.55 -6.53
N ASN A 58 8.61 2.27 -7.82
CA ASN A 58 7.49 2.01 -8.72
C ASN A 58 7.04 0.54 -8.71
N LEU A 59 7.58 -0.30 -7.80
CA LEU A 59 7.09 -1.65 -7.59
C LEU A 59 5.66 -1.60 -7.04
N MET A 60 4.79 -2.37 -7.66
CA MET A 60 3.37 -2.41 -7.40
C MET A 60 2.86 -3.84 -7.43
N ILE A 61 1.93 -4.13 -6.54
CA ILE A 61 1.14 -5.36 -6.54
C ILE A 61 -0.32 -4.97 -6.72
N LYS A 62 -1.00 -5.58 -7.70
CA LYS A 62 -2.45 -5.47 -7.83
C LYS A 62 -3.07 -6.84 -7.58
N GLY A 63 -4.05 -6.88 -6.70
CA GLY A 63 -4.84 -8.06 -6.42
C GLY A 63 -6.32 -7.78 -6.48
N SER A 64 -7.11 -8.81 -6.18
CA SER A 64 -8.57 -8.73 -6.22
C SER A 64 -9.09 -7.79 -5.13
N GLY A 65 -9.43 -6.56 -5.54
CA GLY A 65 -9.94 -5.53 -4.65
C GLY A 65 -8.89 -4.72 -3.89
N PHE A 66 -7.62 -4.74 -4.32
CA PHE A 66 -6.59 -3.88 -3.74
C PHE A 66 -5.42 -3.56 -4.68
N ILE A 67 -4.67 -2.53 -4.33
CA ILE A 67 -3.37 -2.17 -4.89
C ILE A 67 -2.41 -1.92 -3.73
N MET A 68 -1.19 -2.43 -3.82
CA MET A 68 -0.07 -2.07 -2.95
C MET A 68 1.01 -1.36 -3.76
N THR A 69 1.52 -0.25 -3.24
CA THR A 69 2.64 0.52 -3.81
C THR A 69 3.73 0.69 -2.76
N ARG A 70 4.96 1.02 -3.17
CA ARG A 70 6.02 1.32 -2.21
C ARG A 70 5.91 2.76 -1.72
N GLY A 71 6.00 2.93 -0.41
CA GLY A 71 6.23 4.20 0.26
C GLY A 71 7.69 4.29 0.69
N GLU A 72 8.27 5.49 0.59
CA GLU A 72 9.60 5.80 1.11
C GLU A 72 9.57 7.18 1.78
N TYR A 73 10.17 7.29 2.96
CA TYR A 73 10.42 8.56 3.62
C TYR A 73 11.62 8.46 4.56
N ASP A 74 12.64 9.28 4.30
CA ASP A 74 13.87 9.36 5.11
C ASP A 74 14.58 8.00 5.24
N GLY A 75 14.59 7.24 4.13
CA GLY A 75 15.14 5.90 4.02
C GLY A 75 14.23 4.79 4.53
N SER A 76 13.20 5.11 5.33
CA SER A 76 12.24 4.10 5.76
C SER A 76 11.36 3.70 4.58
N GLU A 77 11.20 2.40 4.36
CA GLU A 77 10.52 1.87 3.18
C GLU A 77 9.43 0.85 3.59
N TRP A 78 8.22 0.99 3.06
CA TRP A 78 7.06 0.13 3.41
C TRP A 78 6.12 -0.09 2.22
N TRP A 79 5.11 -0.95 2.40
CA TRP A 79 3.98 -1.07 1.48
C TRP A 79 2.83 -0.15 1.91
N ASP A 80 2.40 0.74 1.03
CA ASP A 80 1.10 1.40 1.13
C ASP A 80 0.03 0.49 0.53
N TYR A 81 -0.93 0.07 1.36
CA TYR A 81 -2.08 -0.72 0.92
C TYR A 81 -3.27 0.19 0.67
N MET A 82 -3.87 0.05 -0.52
CA MET A 82 -5.10 0.73 -0.90
C MET A 82 -6.14 -0.31 -1.32
N GLN A 83 -7.25 -0.36 -0.58
CA GLN A 83 -8.41 -1.13 -1.00
C GLN A 83 -9.03 -0.49 -2.26
N THR A 84 -9.36 -1.30 -3.26
CA THR A 84 -9.95 -0.85 -4.54
C THR A 84 -11.40 -1.35 -4.76
N ASP A 85 -11.95 -2.13 -3.81
CA ASP A 85 -13.30 -2.70 -3.85
C ASP A 85 -14.31 -1.91 -2.98
N PRO A 86 -15.62 -1.91 -3.26
CA PRO A 86 -16.37 -0.80 -3.87
C PRO A 86 -17.48 -0.31 -2.93
N SER A 87 -17.42 -0.64 -1.64
CA SER A 87 -18.30 -0.07 -0.61
C SER A 87 -17.86 1.35 -0.29
N LEU A 88 -17.66 2.16 -1.34
CA LEU A 88 -17.59 3.60 -1.24
C LEU A 88 -18.75 4.06 -0.36
N PRO A 89 -18.54 5.09 0.48
CA PRO A 89 -19.61 5.64 1.30
C PRO A 89 -20.86 5.84 0.44
N GLN A 90 -21.93 5.12 0.77
CA GLN A 90 -23.21 5.21 0.03
C GLN A 90 -23.99 6.48 0.40
N VAL A 91 -23.53 7.19 1.42
CA VAL A 91 -24.15 8.40 1.93
C VAL A 91 -23.31 9.59 1.51
N GLU A 92 -23.90 10.42 0.65
CA GLU A 92 -23.34 11.71 0.27
C GLU A 92 -23.59 12.74 1.38
N ARG A 93 -22.58 13.58 1.67
CA ARG A 93 -22.64 14.63 2.69
C ARG A 93 -22.02 15.91 2.14
N ASP A 94 -22.66 17.03 2.38
CA ASP A 94 -22.07 18.34 2.13
C ASP A 94 -20.97 18.63 3.15
N VAL A 95 -19.81 19.06 2.68
CA VAL A 95 -18.69 19.53 3.50
C VAL A 95 -18.55 21.04 3.38
N LYS A 96 -18.13 21.69 4.47
CA LYS A 96 -17.92 23.13 4.59
C LYS A 96 -16.46 23.53 4.48
N SER A 97 -15.53 22.64 4.80
CA SER A 97 -14.09 22.91 4.79
C SER A 97 -13.27 21.62 4.60
N PHE A 98 -12.09 21.77 4.01
CA PHE A 98 -11.05 20.74 3.97
C PHE A 98 -9.84 21.11 4.87
N LYS A 99 -9.87 22.28 5.50
CA LYS A 99 -8.75 22.85 6.24
C LYS A 99 -9.10 23.03 7.72
N THR A 100 -8.15 22.63 8.56
CA THR A 100 -8.07 22.95 9.99
C THR A 100 -6.83 23.78 10.30
N ASN A 101 -6.82 24.47 11.44
CA ASN A 101 -5.64 25.14 11.99
C ASN A 101 -4.95 24.31 13.09
N ARG A 102 -5.51 23.16 13.49
CA ARG A 102 -5.00 22.31 14.58
C ARG A 102 -4.10 21.16 14.10
N GLY A 103 -4.13 20.87 12.78
CA GLY A 103 -3.45 19.72 12.18
C GLY A 103 -4.12 18.39 12.54
N TRP A 104 -3.94 17.37 11.71
CA TRP A 104 -4.38 15.98 11.97
C TRP A 104 -5.89 15.73 12.16
N ASP A 105 -6.76 16.72 11.91
CA ASP A 105 -8.21 16.50 11.91
C ASP A 105 -8.64 15.71 10.66
N SER A 106 -9.60 14.80 10.84
CA SER A 106 -10.24 14.04 9.75
C SER A 106 -11.18 14.91 8.91
N LEU A 107 -11.57 14.44 7.73
CA LEU A 107 -12.60 15.10 6.92
C LEU A 107 -13.91 15.24 7.71
N GLU A 108 -14.30 14.19 8.42
CA GLU A 108 -15.50 14.16 9.25
C GLU A 108 -15.39 15.13 10.43
N GLY A 109 -14.25 15.15 11.13
CA GLY A 109 -14.02 16.04 12.27
C GLY A 109 -14.02 17.52 11.88
N ILE A 110 -13.41 17.88 10.74
CA ILE A 110 -13.42 19.26 10.21
C ILE A 110 -14.85 19.73 9.92
N ASN A 111 -15.72 18.80 9.49
CA ASN A 111 -17.06 19.11 9.02
C ASN A 111 -18.18 18.78 10.03
N GLY A 112 -17.85 18.17 11.17
CA GLY A 112 -18.80 17.73 12.18
C GLY A 112 -19.72 16.60 11.69
N LEU A 113 -19.15 15.59 11.03
CA LEU A 113 -19.87 14.45 10.42
C LEU A 113 -19.73 13.12 11.17
N GLU A 114 -19.09 13.12 12.35
CA GLU A 114 -18.94 11.94 13.23
C GLU A 114 -20.24 11.48 13.91
#